data_AF-A0A8X7SCN4-F1
#
_entry.id   AF-A0A8X7SCN4-F1
#
_cell.length_a   1.000
_cell.length_b   1.000
_cell.length_c   1.000
_cell.angle_alpha   90.00
_cell.angle_beta   90.00
_cell.angle_gamma   90.00
#
_symmetry.space_group_name_H-M   'P 1'
#
loop_
_entity.id
_entity.type
_entity.pdbx_description
1 polymer ?
#
loop_
_entity_poly.entity_id
_entity_poly.type
_entity_poly.pdbx_seq_one_letter_code
_entity_poly.pdbx_strand_id
1 'polypeptide(L)'
;MSGHGLVHPTRIMEPPWKAYNVLRKMDYPYEHIVHSMKDPRIANFWLITLPQIVGGFDYDEDAKKKIWLQYEESMRYDQLRDLVAKRNPGWEYLQDALFSIDPVRAQEDPVIVKNVPFYKAKKALEAEVTKLNPPPRPQNWAELNLPLNTSSWSEEDLKNPAELYEKTVLLNAQREIADKILDAQWEAKWRQEKVEEMLEEKVRPFIQDSNMSIVDL
;
A
#
# COMPACT_ATOMS: atom_id res chain seq x y z
N MET A 1 40.09 -18.85 47.26
CA MET A 1 38.70 -18.35 47.19
C MET A 1 38.74 -16.98 46.52
N SER A 2 38.12 -16.92 45.35
CA SER A 2 37.53 -15.77 44.64
C SER A 2 38.35 -14.48 44.48
N GLY A 3 38.94 -14.34 43.28
CA GLY A 3 39.29 -13.06 42.67
C GLY A 3 38.39 -12.79 41.45
N HIS A 4 38.09 -11.49 41.26
CA HIS A 4 37.59 -10.82 40.06
C HIS A 4 36.26 -11.26 39.44
N GLY A 5 35.24 -10.43 39.66
CA GLY A 5 34.08 -10.28 38.78
C GLY A 5 33.94 -8.81 38.36
N LEU A 6 34.77 -8.35 37.44
CA LEU A 6 34.51 -7.10 36.71
C LEU A 6 33.38 -7.39 35.72
N VAL A 7 32.17 -6.97 36.08
CA VAL A 7 31.04 -6.95 35.14
C VAL A 7 31.23 -5.73 34.24
N HIS A 8 31.67 -5.96 33.01
CA HIS A 8 31.79 -4.92 31.99
C HIS A 8 30.40 -4.31 31.69
N PRO A 9 30.26 -2.97 31.67
CA PRO A 9 28.98 -2.31 31.37
C PRO A 9 28.65 -2.25 29.87
N THR A 10 29.29 -3.07 29.02
CA THR A 10 29.16 -3.01 27.55
C THR A 10 27.90 -3.67 26.99
N ARG A 11 26.84 -3.85 27.79
CA ARG A 11 25.60 -4.52 27.34
C ARG A 11 24.33 -3.68 27.42
N ILE A 12 24.41 -2.39 27.67
CA ILE A 12 23.22 -1.53 27.81
C ILE A 12 23.38 -0.33 26.88
N MET A 13 22.36 -0.10 26.04
CA MET A 13 22.21 0.93 25.02
C MET A 13 22.75 0.55 23.63
N GLU A 14 21.86 -0.05 22.85
CA GLU A 14 21.92 0.11 21.41
C GLU A 14 21.86 1.61 21.06
N PRO A 15 22.70 2.08 20.13
CA PRO A 15 22.74 3.49 19.82
C PRO A 15 21.42 4.03 19.22
N PRO A 16 21.04 5.29 19.46
CA PRO A 16 19.74 5.86 19.08
C PRO A 16 19.48 5.94 17.56
N TRP A 17 20.51 5.85 16.71
CA TRP A 17 20.31 5.66 15.27
C TRP A 17 19.74 4.28 14.90
N LYS A 18 20.05 3.27 15.72
CA LYS A 18 19.33 2.01 15.67
C LYS A 18 17.92 2.23 16.19
N ALA A 19 17.68 3.08 17.19
CA ALA A 19 16.34 3.31 17.75
C ALA A 19 15.31 3.81 16.71
N TYR A 20 15.64 4.72 15.77
CA TYR A 20 14.68 5.09 14.71
C TYR A 20 14.36 3.92 13.76
N ASN A 21 15.40 3.19 13.32
CA ASN A 21 15.22 2.01 12.49
C ASN A 21 14.55 0.84 13.24
N VAL A 22 14.75 0.74 14.56
CA VAL A 22 14.14 -0.23 15.47
C VAL A 22 12.68 0.15 15.71
N LEU A 23 12.34 1.41 16.00
CA LEU A 23 10.97 1.92 16.09
C LEU A 23 10.18 1.59 14.81
N ARG A 24 10.82 1.68 13.64
CA ARG A 24 10.24 1.29 12.35
C ARG A 24 10.12 -0.23 12.15
N LYS A 25 11.00 -1.03 12.76
CA LYS A 25 11.01 -2.50 12.70
C LYS A 25 10.14 -3.17 13.77
N MET A 26 9.63 -2.40 14.73
CA MET A 26 8.73 -2.90 15.76
C MET A 26 7.29 -2.93 15.21
N ASP A 27 6.73 -4.13 15.06
CA ASP A 27 5.33 -4.33 14.64
C ASP A 27 4.35 -3.85 15.73
N TYR A 28 3.64 -2.75 15.45
CA TYR A 28 2.43 -2.20 16.12
C TYR A 28 2.49 -1.91 17.65
N PRO A 29 1.91 -0.82 18.21
CA PRO A 29 1.21 0.32 17.61
C PRO A 29 2.08 1.59 17.65
N TYR A 30 2.88 1.84 16.62
CA TYR A 30 3.74 3.05 16.53
C TYR A 30 3.55 3.86 15.23
N GLU A 31 2.64 3.48 14.33
CA GLU A 31 2.39 4.23 13.08
C GLU A 31 2.03 5.69 13.34
N HIS A 32 1.22 5.96 14.36
CA HIS A 32 0.84 7.31 14.76
C HIS A 32 2.04 8.12 15.31
N ILE A 33 3.00 7.45 15.95
CA ILE A 33 4.24 8.07 16.41
C ILE A 33 5.11 8.44 15.21
N VAL A 34 5.34 7.51 14.28
CA VAL A 34 6.10 7.78 13.03
C VAL A 34 5.44 8.91 12.23
N HIS A 35 4.12 8.92 12.11
CA HIS A 35 3.40 10.00 11.45
C HIS A 35 3.53 11.33 12.19
N SER A 36 3.44 11.33 13.53
CA SER A 36 3.61 12.55 14.34
C SER A 36 5.02 13.13 14.24
N MET A 37 6.03 12.27 14.02
CA MET A 37 7.42 12.68 13.79
C MET A 37 7.65 13.39 12.45
N LYS A 38 6.62 13.57 11.61
CA LYS A 38 6.68 14.55 10.50
C LYS A 38 6.84 15.98 11.02
N ASP A 39 6.41 16.26 12.25
CA ASP A 39 6.73 17.50 12.96
C ASP A 39 8.14 17.39 13.59
N PRO A 40 9.10 18.25 13.21
CA PRO A 40 10.45 18.27 13.77
C PRO A 40 10.50 18.35 15.30
N ARG A 41 9.54 19.03 15.95
CA ARG A 41 9.49 19.17 17.41
C ARG A 41 9.10 17.86 18.08
N ILE A 42 8.13 17.17 17.49
CA ILE A 42 7.69 15.86 17.96
C ILE A 42 8.78 14.82 17.72
N ALA A 43 9.48 14.88 16.57
CA ALA A 43 10.64 14.05 16.29
C ALA A 43 11.76 14.26 17.32
N ASN A 44 12.10 15.51 17.65
CA ASN A 44 13.09 15.80 18.68
C ASN A 44 12.68 15.22 20.05
N PHE A 45 11.40 15.32 20.41
CA PHE A 45 10.90 14.71 21.63
C PHE A 45 11.12 13.19 21.65
N TRP A 46 10.69 12.48 20.61
CA TRP A 46 10.79 11.01 20.55
C TRP A 46 12.22 10.49 20.41
N LEU A 47 13.08 11.18 19.66
CA LEU A 47 14.43 10.71 19.33
C LEU A 47 15.49 11.14 20.33
N ILE A 48 15.29 12.26 21.03
CA ILE A 48 16.32 12.87 21.88
C ILE A 48 15.79 13.02 23.31
N THR A 49 14.70 13.77 23.52
CA THR A 49 14.24 14.14 24.87
C THR A 49 13.72 12.94 25.67
N LEU A 50 12.86 12.11 25.11
CA LEU A 50 12.27 10.97 25.80
C LEU A 50 13.34 9.92 26.21
N PRO A 51 14.27 9.51 25.33
CA PRO A 51 15.38 8.63 25.72
C PRO A 51 16.24 9.20 26.85
N GLN A 52 16.51 10.51 26.87
CA GLN A 52 17.27 11.15 27.95
C GLN A 52 16.52 11.06 29.29
N ILE A 53 15.20 11.35 29.29
CA ILE A 53 14.35 11.28 30.48
C ILE A 53 14.28 9.84 31.01
N VAL A 54 14.00 8.87 30.14
CA VAL A 54 13.82 7.46 30.53
C VAL A 54 15.15 6.82 30.91
N GLY A 55 16.22 7.18 30.21
CA GLY A 55 17.56 6.64 30.45
C GLY A 55 18.32 7.33 31.58
N GLY A 56 17.86 8.50 32.06
CA GLY A 56 18.54 9.27 33.10
C GLY A 56 19.92 9.78 32.69
N PHE A 57 20.13 10.03 31.39
CA PHE A 57 21.40 10.52 30.84
C PHE A 57 21.16 11.63 29.83
N ASP A 58 22.19 12.44 29.55
CA ASP A 58 22.15 13.45 28.49
C ASP A 58 22.97 13.04 27.28
N TYR A 59 22.43 13.27 26.09
CA TYR A 59 23.22 13.17 24.86
C TYR A 59 24.17 14.36 24.76
N ASP A 60 25.42 14.10 24.36
CA ASP A 60 26.31 15.16 23.91
C ASP A 60 25.82 15.76 22.57
N GLU A 61 26.35 16.92 22.21
CA GLU A 61 25.93 17.66 21.02
C GLU A 61 26.26 16.93 19.71
N ASP A 62 27.34 16.14 19.68
CA ASP A 62 27.72 15.36 18.49
C ASP A 62 26.74 14.21 18.26
N ALA A 63 26.29 13.56 19.33
CA ALA A 63 25.27 12.52 19.30
C ALA A 63 23.93 13.08 18.85
N LYS A 64 23.48 14.21 19.42
CA LYS A 64 22.25 14.90 18.97
C LYS A 64 22.32 15.25 17.49
N LYS A 65 23.44 15.82 17.03
CA LYS A 65 23.64 16.16 15.61
C LYS A 65 23.57 14.94 14.70
N LYS A 66 24.18 13.81 15.09
CA LYS A 66 24.11 12.55 14.32
C LYS A 66 22.68 12.00 14.24
N ILE A 67 21.95 12.01 15.35
CA ILE A 67 20.53 11.59 15.40
C ILE A 67 19.70 12.48 14.46
N TRP A 68 19.91 13.79 14.53
CA TRP A 68 19.17 14.74 13.71
C TRP A 68 19.43 14.59 12.21
N LEU A 69 20.69 14.44 11.81
CA LEU A 69 21.07 14.23 10.40
C LEU A 69 20.39 13.01 9.79
N GLN A 70 20.29 11.91 10.54
CA GLN A 70 19.62 10.69 10.07
C GLN A 70 18.11 10.83 10.01
N TYR A 71 17.52 11.55 10.97
CA TYR A 71 16.11 11.90 10.90
C TYR A 71 15.82 12.70 9.62
N GLU A 72 16.63 13.72 9.31
CA GLU A 72 16.47 14.52 8.09
C GLU A 72 16.64 13.68 6.82
N GLU A 73 17.64 12.79 6.78
CA GLU A 73 17.86 11.88 5.65
C GLU A 73 16.69 10.90 5.45
N SER A 74 16.14 10.36 6.54
CA SER A 74 14.96 9.49 6.48
C SER A 74 13.70 10.24 6.05
N MET A 75 13.48 11.45 6.57
CA MET A 75 12.36 12.29 6.17
C MET A 75 12.44 12.68 4.69
N ARG A 76 13.64 12.94 4.18
CA ARG A 76 13.87 13.19 2.76
C ARG A 76 13.48 11.98 1.91
N TYR A 77 13.83 10.77 2.34
CA TYR A 77 13.38 9.55 1.68
C TYR A 77 11.85 9.46 1.67
N ASP A 78 11.20 9.68 2.82
CA ASP A 78 9.73 9.54 2.94
C ASP A 78 8.96 10.55 2.09
N GLN A 79 9.42 11.80 2.05
CA GLN A 79 8.86 12.83 1.18
C GLN A 79 9.01 12.47 -0.29
N LEU A 80 10.18 11.97 -0.69
CA LEU A 80 10.43 11.55 -2.06
C LEU A 80 9.59 10.31 -2.44
N ARG A 81 9.42 9.37 -1.50
CA ARG A 81 8.56 8.20 -1.64
C ARG A 81 7.10 8.60 -1.86
N ASP A 82 6.60 9.56 -1.08
CA ASP A 82 5.24 10.11 -1.23
C ASP A 82 5.03 10.75 -2.61
N LEU A 83 6.07 11.36 -3.20
CA LEU A 83 6.02 11.89 -4.57
C LEU A 83 6.04 10.77 -5.63
N VAL A 84 6.90 9.75 -5.44
CA VAL A 84 6.95 8.57 -6.32
C VAL A 84 5.62 7.83 -6.32
N ALA A 85 4.95 7.73 -5.16
CA ALA A 85 3.63 7.10 -5.02
C ALA A 85 2.54 7.79 -5.87
N LYS A 86 2.64 9.10 -6.10
CA LYS A 86 1.68 9.86 -6.93
C LYS A 86 1.79 9.53 -8.42
N ARG A 87 2.91 8.96 -8.88
CA ARG A 87 3.16 8.60 -10.29
C ARG A 87 3.00 9.75 -11.29
N ASN A 88 3.29 10.97 -10.87
CA ASN A 88 3.34 12.13 -11.77
C ASN A 88 4.50 11.98 -12.78
N PRO A 89 4.42 12.60 -13.98
CA PRO A 89 5.50 12.53 -14.96
C PRO A 89 6.88 12.81 -14.36
N GLY A 90 7.86 11.95 -14.64
CA GLY A 90 9.20 12.02 -14.07
C GLY A 90 9.38 11.29 -12.73
N TRP A 91 8.38 10.55 -12.25
CA TRP A 91 8.48 9.71 -11.06
C TRP A 91 9.59 8.66 -11.15
N GLU A 92 10.02 8.29 -12.35
CA GLU A 92 11.11 7.35 -12.60
C GLU A 92 12.43 7.89 -12.05
N TYR A 93 12.74 9.15 -12.33
CA TYR A 93 13.94 9.82 -11.81
C TYR A 93 13.87 9.99 -10.28
N LEU A 94 12.67 10.19 -9.74
CA LEU A 94 12.45 10.25 -8.30
C LEU A 94 12.66 8.88 -7.64
N GLN A 95 12.28 7.80 -8.31
CA GLN A 95 12.56 6.44 -7.86
C GLN A 95 14.07 6.16 -7.84
N ASP A 96 14.81 6.56 -8.86
CA ASP A 96 16.28 6.41 -8.90
C ASP A 96 16.97 7.17 -7.77
N ALA A 97 16.43 8.33 -7.39
CA ALA A 97 16.89 9.08 -6.23
C ALA A 97 16.60 8.35 -4.89
N LEU A 98 15.53 7.56 -4.77
CA LEU A 98 15.29 6.73 -3.58
C LEU A 98 16.37 5.64 -3.45
N PHE A 99 16.74 4.99 -4.55
CA PHE A 99 17.84 4.02 -4.56
C PHE A 99 19.19 4.65 -4.22
N SER A 100 19.39 5.92 -4.58
CA SER A 100 20.60 6.67 -4.24
C SER A 100 20.68 7.04 -2.76
N ILE A 101 19.55 7.23 -2.09
CA ILE A 101 19.47 7.57 -0.66
C ILE A 101 19.57 6.31 0.20
N ASP A 102 18.72 5.31 -0.05
CA ASP A 102 18.72 4.05 0.71
C ASP A 102 18.33 2.89 -0.21
N PRO A 103 19.31 2.18 -0.80
CA PRO A 103 19.05 1.12 -1.77
C PRO A 103 18.39 -0.10 -1.12
N VAL A 104 18.71 -0.40 0.14
CA VAL A 104 18.13 -1.54 0.87
C VAL A 104 16.64 -1.29 1.09
N ARG A 105 16.30 -0.09 1.58
CA ARG A 105 14.91 0.30 1.80
C ARG A 105 14.13 0.37 0.49
N ALA A 106 14.70 0.93 -0.57
CA ALA A 106 14.05 1.01 -1.87
C ALA A 106 13.77 -0.38 -2.48
N GLN A 107 14.64 -1.37 -2.26
CA GLN A 107 14.43 -2.72 -2.77
C GLN A 107 13.23 -3.44 -2.13
N GLU A 108 12.95 -3.16 -0.85
CA GLU A 108 11.85 -3.75 -0.07
C GLU A 108 10.55 -2.95 -0.15
N ASP A 109 10.59 -1.72 -0.68
CA ASP A 109 9.45 -0.81 -0.67
C ASP A 109 8.41 -1.18 -1.75
N PRO A 110 7.13 -1.42 -1.37
CA PRO A 110 6.08 -1.77 -2.33
C PRO A 110 5.73 -0.65 -3.32
N VAL A 111 6.12 0.61 -3.03
CA VAL A 111 5.93 1.75 -3.94
C VAL A 111 6.95 1.72 -5.08
N ILE A 112 8.00 0.90 -5.01
CA ILE A 112 9.05 0.88 -6.03
C ILE A 112 8.68 -0.08 -7.15
N VAL A 113 8.70 0.44 -8.37
CA VAL A 113 8.43 -0.33 -9.59
C VAL A 113 9.72 -0.99 -10.05
N LYS A 114 9.79 -2.32 -9.89
CA LYS A 114 10.98 -3.12 -10.24
C LYS A 114 11.27 -3.14 -11.75
N ASN A 115 10.22 -3.15 -12.58
CA ASN A 115 10.35 -3.13 -14.04
C ASN A 115 9.53 -1.97 -14.63
N VAL A 116 10.18 -0.82 -14.78
CA VAL A 116 9.55 0.41 -15.27
C VAL A 116 9.04 0.27 -16.72
N PRO A 117 9.81 -0.28 -17.69
CA PRO A 117 9.30 -0.51 -19.04
C PRO A 117 8.03 -1.37 -19.08
N PHE A 118 8.02 -2.49 -18.35
CA PHE A 118 6.85 -3.36 -18.27
C PHE A 118 5.66 -2.64 -17.64
N TYR A 119 5.88 -1.89 -16.56
CA TYR A 119 4.83 -1.11 -15.91
C TYR A 119 4.21 -0.08 -16.87
N LYS A 120 5.03 0.65 -17.64
CA LYS A 120 4.55 1.61 -18.63
C LYS A 120 3.74 0.93 -19.73
N ALA A 121 4.23 -0.19 -20.26
CA ALA A 121 3.52 -0.97 -21.28
C ALA A 121 2.17 -1.47 -20.76
N LYS A 122 2.12 -2.01 -19.53
CA LYS A 122 0.88 -2.44 -18.89
C LYS A 122 -0.09 -1.27 -18.68
N LYS A 123 0.39 -0.10 -18.23
CA LYS A 123 -0.46 1.09 -18.06
C LYS A 123 -1.02 1.63 -19.38
N ALA A 124 -0.23 1.60 -20.45
CA ALA A 124 -0.72 1.94 -21.79
C ALA A 124 -1.82 0.97 -22.23
N LEU A 125 -1.64 -0.33 -21.95
CA LEU A 125 -2.62 -1.37 -22.24
C LEU A 125 -3.93 -1.20 -21.46
N GLU A 126 -3.83 -0.92 -20.16
CA GLU A 126 -4.99 -0.58 -19.31
C GLU A 126 -5.76 0.64 -19.87
N ALA A 127 -5.05 1.65 -20.37
CA ALA A 127 -5.67 2.82 -21.01
C ALA A 127 -6.32 2.50 -22.36
N GLU A 128 -5.77 1.56 -23.14
CA GLU A 128 -6.40 1.04 -24.36
C GLU A 128 -7.69 0.29 -24.02
N VAL A 129 -7.65 -0.63 -23.03
CA VAL A 129 -8.82 -1.41 -22.60
C VAL A 129 -9.92 -0.52 -22.00
N THR A 130 -9.56 0.56 -21.31
CA THR A 130 -10.54 1.52 -20.77
C THR A 130 -11.38 2.18 -21.87
N LYS A 131 -10.86 2.29 -23.10
CA LYS A 131 -11.60 2.82 -24.25
C LYS A 131 -12.54 1.80 -24.89
N LEU A 132 -12.44 0.53 -24.53
CA LEU A 132 -13.32 -0.52 -25.06
C LEU A 132 -14.64 -0.54 -24.30
N ASN A 133 -15.72 -0.80 -25.02
CA ASN A 133 -17.03 -1.01 -24.41
C ASN A 133 -17.09 -2.43 -23.81
N PRO A 134 -17.35 -2.56 -22.50
CA PRO A 134 -17.49 -3.86 -21.87
C PRO A 134 -18.77 -4.57 -22.38
N PRO A 135 -18.74 -5.90 -22.55
CA PRO A 135 -19.93 -6.66 -22.86
C PRO A 135 -20.92 -6.62 -21.68
N PRO A 136 -22.23 -6.84 -21.93
CA PRO A 136 -23.21 -6.93 -20.86
C PRO A 136 -22.88 -8.09 -19.91
N ARG A 137 -23.22 -7.91 -18.64
CA ARG A 137 -22.99 -8.92 -17.61
C ARG A 137 -23.81 -10.19 -17.90
N PRO A 138 -23.22 -11.40 -17.77
CA PRO A 138 -23.98 -12.64 -17.84
C PRO A 138 -24.99 -12.76 -16.70
N GLN A 139 -26.18 -13.29 -16.99
CA GLN A 139 -27.33 -13.33 -16.06
C GLN A 139 -27.01 -13.96 -14.69
N ASN A 140 -26.17 -14.99 -14.66
CA ASN A 140 -25.82 -15.77 -13.45
C ASN A 140 -24.33 -15.62 -13.08
N TRP A 141 -23.74 -14.45 -13.32
CA TRP A 141 -22.30 -14.25 -13.10
C TRP A 141 -21.89 -14.28 -11.62
N ALA A 142 -22.67 -13.65 -10.74
CA ALA A 142 -22.44 -13.64 -9.30
C ALA A 142 -23.74 -13.31 -8.54
N GLU A 143 -23.78 -13.66 -7.27
CA GLU A 143 -24.88 -13.33 -6.35
C GLU A 143 -24.37 -12.41 -5.24
N LEU A 144 -25.16 -11.38 -4.91
CA LEU A 144 -24.89 -10.51 -3.78
C LEU A 144 -25.73 -10.96 -2.58
N ASN A 145 -25.11 -11.07 -1.41
CA ASN A 145 -25.86 -11.29 -0.17
C ASN A 145 -26.55 -9.99 0.23
N LEU A 146 -27.86 -9.91 0.01
CA LEU A 146 -28.64 -8.71 0.28
C LEU A 146 -29.19 -8.69 1.70
N PRO A 147 -29.15 -7.53 2.40
CA PRO A 147 -29.57 -7.43 3.79
C PRO A 147 -31.10 -7.50 3.98
N LEU A 148 -31.88 -6.99 3.03
CA LEU A 148 -33.35 -7.06 3.07
C LEU A 148 -33.86 -8.19 2.21
N ASN A 149 -34.84 -8.92 2.73
CA ASN A 149 -35.58 -9.95 2.01
C ASN A 149 -37.07 -9.87 2.37
N THR A 150 -37.91 -10.67 1.71
CA THR A 150 -39.36 -10.63 1.96
C THR A 150 -39.75 -10.98 3.39
N SER A 151 -38.90 -11.72 4.11
CA SER A 151 -39.05 -12.08 5.52
C SER A 151 -38.59 -11.01 6.52
N SER A 152 -38.05 -9.88 6.07
CA SER A 152 -37.71 -8.74 6.94
C SER A 152 -38.94 -7.95 7.43
N TRP A 153 -40.14 -8.31 6.98
CA TRP A 153 -41.43 -7.72 7.41
C TRP A 153 -42.32 -8.83 7.97
N SER A 154 -43.04 -8.53 9.06
CA SER A 154 -44.01 -9.46 9.64
C SER A 154 -45.33 -9.48 8.86
N GLU A 155 -46.18 -10.49 9.09
CA GLU A 155 -47.49 -10.55 8.45
C GLU A 155 -48.43 -9.44 8.94
N GLU A 156 -48.23 -8.97 10.18
CA GLU A 156 -48.95 -7.82 10.74
C GLU A 156 -48.57 -6.51 10.05
N ASP A 157 -47.28 -6.29 9.81
CA ASP A 157 -46.75 -5.09 9.13
C ASP A 157 -47.36 -4.95 7.72
N LEU A 158 -47.49 -6.07 7.01
CA LEU A 158 -48.04 -6.11 5.65
C LEU A 158 -49.54 -5.82 5.56
N LYS A 159 -50.27 -5.77 6.69
CA LYS A 159 -51.67 -5.31 6.72
C LYS A 159 -51.77 -3.78 6.62
N ASN A 160 -50.70 -3.05 6.95
CA ASN A 160 -50.63 -1.61 6.79
C ASN A 160 -50.23 -1.26 5.34
N PRO A 161 -51.06 -0.53 4.56
CA PRO A 161 -50.74 -0.19 3.18
C PRO A 161 -49.48 0.68 3.04
N ALA A 162 -49.13 1.47 4.06
CA ALA A 162 -47.92 2.29 4.05
C ALA A 162 -46.65 1.43 4.12
N GLU A 163 -46.64 0.41 4.98
CA GLU A 163 -45.50 -0.49 5.16
C GLU A 163 -45.33 -1.47 3.99
N LEU A 164 -46.45 -1.90 3.37
CA LEU A 164 -46.41 -2.68 2.13
C LEU A 164 -45.78 -1.88 0.97
N TYR A 165 -46.10 -0.59 0.89
CA TYR A 165 -45.49 0.31 -0.08
C TYR A 165 -43.99 0.48 0.20
N GLU A 166 -43.62 0.73 1.46
CA GLU A 166 -42.22 0.85 1.89
C GLU A 166 -41.40 -0.40 1.55
N LYS A 167 -41.90 -1.60 1.88
CA LYS A 167 -41.26 -2.88 1.52
C LYS A 167 -40.95 -2.95 0.02
N THR A 168 -41.93 -2.62 -0.80
CA THR A 168 -41.78 -2.68 -2.26
C THR A 168 -40.72 -1.70 -2.75
N VAL A 169 -40.73 -0.47 -2.24
CA VAL A 169 -39.75 0.56 -2.58
C VAL A 169 -38.35 0.15 -2.16
N LEU A 170 -38.17 -0.32 -0.93
CA LEU A 170 -36.86 -0.70 -0.38
C LEU A 170 -36.27 -1.94 -1.10
N LEU A 171 -37.08 -2.97 -1.35
CA LEU A 171 -36.62 -4.16 -2.07
C LEU A 171 -36.25 -3.83 -3.53
N ASN A 172 -37.02 -2.98 -4.21
CA ASN A 172 -36.67 -2.53 -5.56
C ASN A 172 -35.40 -1.68 -5.57
N ALA A 173 -35.29 -0.71 -4.66
CA ALA A 173 -34.09 0.13 -4.54
C ALA A 173 -32.83 -0.71 -4.25
N GLN A 174 -32.93 -1.66 -3.33
CA GLN A 174 -31.83 -2.58 -3.04
C GLN A 174 -31.44 -3.42 -4.26
N ARG A 175 -32.43 -3.91 -5.02
CA ARG A 175 -32.17 -4.67 -6.25
C ARG A 175 -31.48 -3.83 -7.32
N GLU A 176 -31.93 -2.60 -7.55
CA GLU A 176 -31.28 -1.68 -8.49
C GLU A 176 -29.83 -1.36 -8.09
N ILE A 177 -29.56 -1.16 -6.79
CA ILE A 177 -28.21 -0.95 -6.28
C ILE A 177 -27.37 -2.22 -6.47
N ALA A 178 -27.92 -3.39 -6.16
CA ALA A 178 -27.24 -4.67 -6.33
C ALA A 178 -26.87 -4.92 -7.79
N ASP A 179 -27.79 -4.67 -8.72
CA ASP A 179 -27.54 -4.82 -10.16
C ASP A 179 -26.42 -3.88 -10.62
N LYS A 180 -26.43 -2.60 -10.19
CA LYS A 180 -25.33 -1.66 -10.50
C LYS A 180 -23.98 -2.09 -9.93
N ILE A 181 -23.96 -2.65 -8.72
CA ILE A 181 -22.73 -3.17 -8.11
C ILE A 181 -22.21 -4.37 -8.92
N LEU A 182 -23.08 -5.30 -9.28
CA LEU A 182 -22.72 -6.48 -10.06
C LEU A 182 -22.21 -6.10 -11.45
N ASP A 183 -22.85 -5.13 -12.11
CA ASP A 183 -22.42 -4.63 -13.41
C ASP A 183 -21.03 -3.98 -13.33
N ALA A 184 -20.78 -3.16 -12.31
CA ALA A 184 -19.46 -2.56 -12.08
C ALA A 184 -18.38 -3.61 -11.77
N GLN A 185 -18.71 -4.63 -10.97
CA GLN A 185 -17.79 -5.73 -10.67
C GLN A 185 -17.46 -6.58 -11.90
N TRP A 186 -18.47 -6.88 -12.72
CA TRP A 186 -18.29 -7.58 -13.98
C TRP A 186 -17.39 -6.78 -14.93
N GLU A 187 -17.69 -5.50 -15.10
CA GLU A 187 -16.93 -4.60 -15.97
C GLU A 187 -15.46 -4.51 -15.52
N ALA A 188 -15.20 -4.40 -14.22
CA ALA A 188 -13.84 -4.41 -13.67
C ALA A 188 -13.11 -5.73 -13.96
N LYS A 189 -13.77 -6.87 -13.73
CA LYS A 189 -13.19 -8.20 -14.01
C LYS A 189 -12.90 -8.38 -15.50
N TRP A 190 -13.86 -8.04 -16.36
CA TRP A 190 -13.69 -8.15 -17.81
C TRP A 190 -12.51 -7.30 -18.32
N ARG A 191 -12.36 -6.05 -17.82
CA ARG A 191 -11.21 -5.23 -18.20
C ARG A 191 -9.88 -5.82 -17.74
N GLN A 192 -9.83 -6.38 -16.54
CA GLN A 192 -8.62 -7.05 -16.06
C GLN A 192 -8.25 -8.23 -16.97
N GLU A 193 -9.22 -9.11 -17.25
CA GLU A 193 -9.02 -10.26 -18.14
C GLU A 193 -8.58 -9.81 -19.54
N LYS A 194 -9.16 -8.73 -20.06
CA LYS A 194 -8.80 -8.18 -21.37
C LYS A 194 -7.37 -7.62 -21.41
N VAL A 195 -6.91 -6.98 -20.34
CA VAL A 195 -5.51 -6.53 -20.21
C VAL A 195 -4.56 -7.72 -20.21
N GLU A 196 -4.91 -8.81 -19.51
CA GLU A 196 -4.10 -10.03 -19.46
C GLU A 196 -4.04 -10.73 -20.82
N GLU A 197 -5.19 -10.88 -21.51
CA GLU A 197 -5.27 -11.44 -22.86
C GLU A 197 -4.41 -10.67 -23.86
N MET A 198 -4.54 -9.33 -23.88
CA MET A 198 -3.76 -8.48 -24.80
C MET A 198 -2.27 -8.46 -24.44
N LEU A 199 -1.93 -8.66 -23.15
CA LEU A 199 -0.54 -8.79 -22.73
C LEU A 199 0.05 -10.10 -23.25
N GLU A 200 -0.66 -11.22 -23.10
CA GLU A 200 -0.24 -12.50 -23.66
C GLU A 200 -0.08 -12.43 -25.17
N GLU A 201 -1.05 -11.84 -25.89
CA GLU A 201 -0.99 -11.68 -27.34
C GLU A 201 0.26 -10.91 -27.78
N LYS A 202 0.59 -9.80 -27.08
CA LYS A 202 1.79 -9.00 -27.36
C LYS A 202 3.08 -9.72 -27.00
N VAL A 203 3.09 -10.63 -26.02
CA VAL A 203 4.29 -11.36 -25.57
C VAL A 203 4.55 -12.65 -26.35
N ARG A 204 3.50 -13.36 -26.78
CA ARG A 204 3.57 -14.62 -27.55
C ARG A 204 4.58 -14.60 -28.73
N PRO A 205 4.62 -13.58 -29.61
CA PRO A 205 5.58 -13.58 -30.72
C PRO A 205 7.04 -13.58 -30.24
N PHE A 206 7.36 -12.84 -29.18
CA PHE A 206 8.73 -12.78 -28.65
C PHE A 206 9.21 -14.11 -28.06
N ILE A 207 8.31 -14.92 -27.51
CA ILE A 207 8.64 -16.27 -27.01
C ILE A 207 8.89 -17.23 -28.18
N GLN A 208 8.08 -17.14 -29.24
CA GLN A 208 8.21 -18.00 -30.42
C GLN A 208 9.49 -17.68 -31.22
N ASP A 209 9.81 -16.38 -31.38
CA ASP A 209 11.06 -15.93 -32.02
C ASP A 209 12.31 -16.35 -31.23
N SER A 210 12.25 -16.28 -29.90
CA SER A 210 13.36 -16.73 -29.02
C SER A 210 13.62 -18.23 -29.15
N ASN A 211 12.58 -19.06 -29.30
CA ASN A 211 12.73 -20.49 -29.55
C ASN A 211 13.23 -20.80 -30.97
N MET A 212 12.93 -19.96 -31.98
CA MET A 212 13.52 -20.09 -33.31
C MET A 212 15.02 -19.76 -33.33
N SER A 213 15.47 -18.81 -32.51
CA SER A 213 16.89 -18.42 -32.44
C SER A 213 17.82 -19.46 -31.80
N ILE A 214 17.29 -20.50 -31.15
CA ILE A 214 18.07 -21.56 -30.49
C ILE A 214 18.22 -22.81 -31.40
N VAL A 215 17.50 -22.87 -32.52
CA VAL A 215 17.50 -24.05 -33.42
C VAL A 215 18.50 -23.93 -34.59
N ASP A 216 19.15 -22.77 -34.76
CA ASP A 216 20.15 -22.54 -35.81
C ASP A 216 21.60 -22.43 -35.27
N LEU A 217 22.07 -23.47 -34.54
CA LEU A 217 23.51 -23.70 -34.25
C LEU A 217 23.90 -25.17 -34.45
#